data_AF-A0A2V7QAP8-F1
#
_entry.id   AF-A0A2V7QAP8-F1
#
_cell.length_a   1.000
_cell.length_b   1.000
_cell.length_c   1.000
_cell.angle_alpha   90.00
_cell.angle_beta   90.00
_cell.angle_gamma   90.00
#
_symmetry.space_group_name_H-M   'P 1'
#
loop_
_entity.id
_entity.type
_entity.pdbx_description
1 polymer ?
#
loop_
_entity_poly.entity_id
_entity_poly.type
_entity_poly.pdbx_seq_one_letter_code
_entity_poly.pdbx_strand_id
1 'polypeptide(L)'
;MLRCPEPHEEGFLVLSTGEMVGRMVRSGILGCPVCGKEYPIVRGAAHFSGPSGAPSGTALRCPLPVDAQTLQALLDLSGPGGYVLLLGCAARHGAALAGLMGGIHFVGVNAPDEMEELPVLSLLACETMIPLRQTVARAVVVGSDRVGAEWLAEARRVLLPGRRLVIESEQVAAPAGLTQLALGHGLFVGERR
;
A
#
# COMPACT_ATOMS: atom_id res chain seq x y z
N MET A 1 -10.25 0.30 -3.04
CA MET A 1 -11.32 1.30 -2.84
C MET A 1 -10.93 2.20 -1.67
N LEU A 2 -10.89 3.51 -1.90
CA LEU A 2 -10.46 4.49 -0.89
C LEU A 2 -11.60 4.79 0.11
N ARG A 3 -11.23 5.12 1.35
CA ARG A 3 -12.14 5.59 2.40
C ARG A 3 -11.57 6.80 3.13
N CYS A 4 -12.44 7.57 3.76
CA CYS A 4 -12.01 8.64 4.65
C CYS A 4 -11.37 8.07 5.94
N PRO A 5 -10.20 8.58 6.38
CA PRO A 5 -9.57 8.19 7.63
C PRO A 5 -10.22 8.77 8.90
N GLU A 6 -11.07 9.79 8.77
CA GLU A 6 -11.69 10.46 9.92
C GLU A 6 -12.67 9.55 10.71
N PRO A 7 -12.93 9.84 12.00
CA PRO A 7 -13.80 9.05 12.87
C PRO A 7 -15.29 9.33 12.57
N HIS A 8 -15.78 8.79 11.45
CA HIS A 8 -17.19 8.72 11.09
C HIS A 8 -17.49 7.42 10.34
N GLU A 9 -18.75 7.19 9.99
CA GLU A 9 -19.16 6.01 9.23
C GLU A 9 -18.37 5.89 7.91
N GLU A 10 -17.99 4.66 7.53
CA GLU A 10 -17.19 4.44 6.33
C GLU A 10 -17.95 4.90 5.08
N GLY A 11 -17.41 5.95 4.42
CA GLY A 11 -17.96 6.52 3.20
C GLY A 11 -16.99 6.45 2.03
N PHE A 12 -17.55 6.51 0.81
CA PHE A 12 -16.75 6.69 -0.40
C PHE A 12 -16.17 8.11 -0.46
N LEU A 13 -15.00 8.23 -1.08
CA LEU A 13 -14.44 9.53 -1.43
C LEU A 13 -14.86 9.90 -2.85
N VAL A 14 -15.19 11.17 -3.05
CA VAL A 14 -15.54 11.73 -4.34
C VAL A 14 -14.30 12.40 -4.92
N LEU A 15 -13.97 12.08 -6.16
CA LEU A 15 -12.82 12.63 -6.85
C LEU A 15 -13.23 13.82 -7.73
N SER A 16 -12.61 14.98 -7.48
CA SER A 16 -12.59 16.11 -8.39
C SER A 16 -11.25 16.12 -9.13
N THR A 17 -11.26 15.93 -10.45
CA THR A 17 -10.05 15.84 -11.27
C THR A 17 -9.54 17.22 -11.69
N GLY A 18 -8.25 17.47 -11.50
CA GLY A 18 -7.52 18.56 -12.14
C GLY A 18 -6.79 18.06 -13.38
N GLU A 19 -5.46 18.05 -13.34
CA GLU A 19 -4.61 17.56 -14.43
C GLU A 19 -4.70 16.02 -14.54
N MET A 20 -4.83 15.54 -15.77
CA MET A 20 -4.82 14.11 -16.09
C MET A 20 -3.82 13.79 -17.19
N VAL A 21 -3.15 12.65 -17.07
CA VAL A 21 -2.29 12.06 -18.11
C VAL A 21 -2.81 10.66 -18.42
N GLY A 22 -3.46 10.51 -19.58
CA GLY A 22 -4.17 9.28 -19.92
C GLY A 22 -5.29 8.99 -18.92
N ARG A 23 -5.20 7.87 -18.20
CA ARG A 23 -6.15 7.50 -17.13
C ARG A 23 -5.66 7.87 -15.73
N MET A 24 -4.47 8.46 -15.61
CA MET A 24 -3.88 8.85 -14.33
C MET A 24 -4.26 10.28 -13.99
N VAL A 25 -4.66 10.51 -12.75
CA VAL A 25 -4.95 11.84 -12.22
C VAL A 25 -3.68 12.37 -11.58
N ARG A 26 -3.06 13.39 -12.19
CA ARG A 26 -1.82 14.03 -11.73
C ARG A 26 -2.07 15.05 -10.64
N SER A 27 -3.19 15.77 -10.74
CA SER A 27 -3.66 16.68 -9.69
C SER A 27 -5.17 16.62 -9.55
N GLY A 28 -5.67 16.91 -8.35
CA GLY A 28 -7.09 16.81 -8.02
C GLY A 28 -7.34 16.84 -6.53
N ILE A 29 -8.58 16.60 -6.12
CA ILE A 29 -8.99 16.57 -4.73
C ILE A 29 -9.90 15.37 -4.52
N LEU A 30 -9.65 14.60 -3.46
CA LEU A 30 -10.59 13.62 -2.92
C LEU A 30 -11.35 14.27 -1.77
N GLY A 31 -12.66 14.42 -1.91
CA GLY A 31 -13.54 14.95 -0.87
C GLY A 31 -14.32 13.84 -0.18
N CYS A 32 -14.45 13.92 1.15
CA CYS A 32 -15.39 13.08 1.88
C CYS A 32 -16.76 13.79 1.99
N PRO A 33 -17.85 13.19 1.48
CA PRO A 33 -19.18 13.79 1.56
C PRO A 33 -19.77 13.80 2.98
N VAL A 34 -19.20 13.02 3.92
CA VAL A 34 -19.69 12.91 5.30
C VAL A 34 -19.12 14.02 6.19
N CYS A 35 -17.79 14.17 6.21
CA CYS A 35 -17.12 15.16 7.08
C CYS A 35 -16.64 16.41 6.34
N GLY A 36 -16.75 16.45 5.00
CA GLY A 36 -16.29 17.57 4.17
C GLY A 36 -14.76 17.68 4.05
N LYS A 37 -13.99 16.74 4.62
CA LYS A 37 -12.52 16.80 4.56
C LYS A 37 -12.04 16.52 3.14
N GLU A 38 -11.07 17.31 2.72
CA GLU A 38 -10.45 17.26 1.40
C GLU A 38 -9.02 16.75 1.49
N TYR A 39 -8.65 15.92 0.52
CA TYR A 39 -7.34 15.29 0.42
C TYR A 39 -6.77 15.58 -0.97
N PRO A 40 -5.72 16.41 -1.09
CA PRO A 40 -5.19 16.79 -2.38
C PRO A 40 -4.47 15.62 -3.04
N ILE A 41 -4.53 15.59 -4.36
CA ILE A 41 -3.68 14.76 -5.22
C ILE A 41 -2.60 15.67 -5.79
N VAL A 42 -1.34 15.36 -5.52
CA VAL A 42 -0.18 16.12 -5.99
C VAL A 42 0.78 15.15 -6.65
N ARG A 43 1.13 15.39 -7.92
CA ARG A 43 1.97 14.49 -8.72
C ARG A 43 1.50 13.03 -8.64
N GLY A 44 0.18 12.84 -8.79
CA GLY A 44 -0.47 11.52 -8.77
C GLY A 44 -0.49 10.79 -7.44
N ALA A 45 0.03 11.38 -6.36
CA ALA A 45 -0.07 10.85 -5.01
C ALA A 45 -1.21 11.52 -4.25
N ALA A 46 -2.09 10.74 -3.63
CA ALA A 46 -3.15 11.26 -2.77
C ALA A 46 -2.64 11.43 -1.33
N HIS A 47 -2.78 12.63 -0.78
CA HIS A 47 -2.29 12.98 0.55
C HIS A 47 -3.42 12.99 1.58
N PHE A 48 -3.41 12.01 2.48
CA PHE A 48 -4.37 11.84 3.57
C PHE A 48 -3.89 12.39 4.91
N SER A 49 -2.63 12.78 4.97
CA SER A 49 -2.07 13.54 6.08
C SER A 49 -2.45 15.02 5.97
N GLY A 50 -2.63 15.71 7.10
CA GLY A 50 -2.78 17.16 7.10
C GLY A 50 -1.53 17.86 6.53
N PRO A 51 -1.54 19.19 6.35
CA PRO A 51 -0.39 19.97 5.85
C PRO A 51 0.83 19.99 6.82
N SER A 52 0.89 19.09 7.79
CA SER A 52 1.93 19.06 8.81
C SER A 52 3.11 18.19 8.38
N GLY A 53 4.21 18.85 8.03
CA GLY A 53 5.52 18.45 8.51
C GLY A 53 6.26 17.32 7.80
N ALA A 54 6.93 17.71 6.71
CA ALA A 54 8.19 17.17 6.19
C ALA A 54 8.24 15.69 5.71
N PRO A 55 8.89 15.42 4.56
CA PRO A 55 9.31 14.07 4.23
C PRO A 55 10.33 13.60 5.29
N SER A 56 9.85 12.84 6.27
CA SER A 56 10.71 12.25 7.29
C SER A 56 11.30 10.95 6.77
N GLY A 57 12.57 11.03 6.39
CA GLY A 57 13.47 9.90 6.27
C GLY A 57 14.18 9.92 4.94
N THR A 58 15.46 10.29 4.97
CA THR A 58 16.46 9.87 3.98
C THR A 58 16.17 8.42 3.65
N ALA A 59 15.64 8.14 2.45
CA ALA A 59 15.36 6.77 2.05
C ALA A 59 16.68 6.02 2.13
N LEU A 60 16.84 5.18 3.16
CA LEU A 60 17.89 4.19 3.11
C LEU A 60 17.68 3.47 1.78
N ARG A 61 18.76 3.36 0.99
CA ARG A 61 18.76 2.44 -0.14
C ARG A 61 18.66 1.04 0.43
N CYS A 62 17.46 0.62 0.82
CA CYS A 62 17.18 -0.76 1.16
C CYS A 62 17.25 -1.53 -0.15
N PRO A 63 18.23 -2.44 -0.32
CA PRO A 63 18.21 -3.39 -1.40
C PRO A 63 16.93 -4.21 -1.28
N LEU A 64 16.30 -4.52 -2.43
CA LEU A 64 15.15 -5.41 -2.46
C LEU A 64 15.64 -6.78 -1.96
N PRO A 65 15.08 -7.32 -0.87
CA PRO A 65 15.54 -8.59 -0.29
C PRO A 65 15.25 -9.79 -1.20
N VAL A 66 14.34 -9.61 -2.16
CA VAL A 66 13.81 -10.66 -3.02
C VAL A 66 13.48 -10.10 -4.40
N ASP A 67 13.59 -10.93 -5.44
CA ASP A 67 13.15 -10.56 -6.78
C ASP A 67 11.61 -10.63 -6.92
N ALA A 68 11.09 -10.01 -7.99
CA ALA A 68 9.64 -9.93 -8.20
C ALA A 68 8.96 -11.28 -8.47
N GLN A 69 9.65 -12.25 -9.06
CA GLN A 69 9.07 -13.58 -9.36
C GLN A 69 8.94 -14.40 -8.08
N THR A 70 9.97 -14.39 -7.25
CA THR A 70 9.94 -15.02 -5.93
C THR A 70 8.89 -14.34 -5.05
N LEU A 71 8.82 -13.01 -5.05
CA LEU A 71 7.80 -12.27 -4.29
C LEU A 71 6.37 -12.61 -4.74
N GLN A 72 6.13 -12.68 -6.06
CA GLN A 72 4.83 -13.11 -6.62
C GLN A 72 4.44 -14.50 -6.10
N ALA A 73 5.37 -15.45 -6.11
CA ALA A 73 5.14 -16.82 -5.64
C ALA A 73 4.85 -16.88 -4.13
N LEU A 74 5.61 -16.13 -3.32
CA LEU A 74 5.38 -16.06 -1.87
C LEU A 74 4.00 -15.49 -1.54
N LEU A 75 3.53 -14.49 -2.31
CA LEU A 75 2.23 -13.86 -2.14
C LEU A 75 1.05 -14.70 -2.71
N ASP A 76 1.32 -15.84 -3.35
CA ASP A 76 0.31 -16.66 -4.03
C ASP A 76 -0.53 -15.88 -5.04
N LEU A 77 0.13 -14.96 -5.75
CA LEU A 77 -0.53 -14.07 -6.69
C LEU A 77 -0.70 -14.76 -8.05
N SER A 78 -1.95 -15.13 -8.33
CA SER A 78 -2.39 -15.79 -9.57
C SER A 78 -3.59 -15.08 -10.21
N GLY A 79 -3.61 -14.97 -11.53
CA GLY A 79 -4.72 -14.38 -12.30
C GLY A 79 -4.90 -12.85 -12.15
N PRO A 80 -5.63 -12.22 -13.09
CA PRO A 80 -5.83 -10.77 -13.11
C PRO A 80 -6.81 -10.29 -12.02
N GLY A 81 -6.81 -8.99 -11.76
CA GLY A 81 -7.81 -8.29 -10.95
C GLY A 81 -7.41 -8.05 -9.50
N GLY A 82 -8.08 -7.07 -8.88
CA GLY A 82 -7.89 -6.69 -7.49
C GLY A 82 -6.68 -5.78 -7.26
N TYR A 83 -6.35 -5.62 -5.98
CA TYR A 83 -5.34 -4.66 -5.51
C TYR A 83 -4.24 -5.36 -4.73
N VAL A 84 -3.00 -4.92 -4.94
CA VAL A 84 -1.85 -5.30 -4.10
C VAL A 84 -1.32 -4.06 -3.42
N LEU A 85 -1.18 -4.13 -2.10
CA LEU A 85 -0.66 -3.03 -1.31
C LEU A 85 0.85 -3.18 -1.13
N LEU A 86 1.59 -2.09 -1.33
CA LEU A 86 3.02 -2.02 -1.10
C LEU A 86 3.29 -0.88 -0.12
N LEU A 87 3.65 -1.21 1.13
CA LEU A 87 3.83 -0.24 2.20
C LEU A 87 5.32 0.11 2.36
N GLY A 88 5.63 1.41 2.41
CA GLY A 88 7.00 1.89 2.58
C GLY A 88 7.89 1.57 1.38
N CYS A 89 9.12 1.15 1.65
CA CYS A 89 10.11 0.82 0.63
C CYS A 89 9.69 -0.33 -0.31
N ALA A 90 8.73 -1.17 0.11
CA ALA A 90 8.16 -2.22 -0.72
C ALA A 90 7.47 -1.69 -1.99
N ALA A 91 7.12 -0.39 -2.05
CA ALA A 91 6.58 0.24 -3.26
C ALA A 91 7.50 0.08 -4.49
N ARG A 92 8.81 -0.09 -4.27
CA ARG A 92 9.80 -0.35 -5.32
C ARG A 92 9.55 -1.65 -6.10
N HIS A 93 8.85 -2.63 -5.52
CA HIS A 93 8.44 -3.84 -6.24
C HIS A 93 7.36 -3.58 -7.29
N GLY A 94 6.64 -2.45 -7.22
CA GLY A 94 5.44 -2.20 -8.01
C GLY A 94 5.65 -2.32 -9.52
N ALA A 95 6.71 -1.71 -10.06
CA ALA A 95 7.00 -1.78 -11.49
C ALA A 95 7.32 -3.21 -11.95
N ALA A 96 8.17 -3.92 -11.19
CA ALA A 96 8.59 -5.28 -11.53
C ALA A 96 7.43 -6.28 -11.42
N LEU A 97 6.63 -6.21 -10.34
CA LEU A 97 5.44 -7.03 -10.16
C LEU A 97 4.39 -6.76 -11.25
N ALA A 98 4.20 -5.50 -11.65
CA ALA A 98 3.28 -5.16 -12.73
C ALA A 98 3.73 -5.69 -14.09
N GLY A 99 5.04 -5.79 -14.33
CA GLY A 99 5.59 -6.44 -15.51
C GLY A 99 5.32 -7.95 -15.58
N LEU A 100 5.17 -8.62 -14.43
CA LEU A 100 4.84 -10.05 -14.35
C LEU A 100 3.33 -10.31 -14.39
N MET A 101 2.52 -9.35 -13.92
CA MET A 101 1.10 -9.57 -13.63
C MET A 101 0.19 -8.54 -14.30
N GLY A 102 -0.40 -8.93 -15.42
CA GLY A 102 -1.43 -8.12 -16.07
C GLY A 102 -2.72 -8.03 -15.26
N GLY A 103 -3.31 -6.83 -15.19
CA GLY A 103 -4.66 -6.61 -14.66
C GLY A 103 -4.76 -6.49 -13.14
N ILE A 104 -3.64 -6.46 -12.40
CA ILE A 104 -3.60 -6.10 -10.98
C ILE A 104 -3.23 -4.63 -10.84
N HIS A 105 -3.90 -3.93 -9.92
CA HIS A 105 -3.53 -2.55 -9.59
C HIS A 105 -2.71 -2.52 -8.30
N PHE A 106 -1.57 -1.86 -8.33
CA PHE A 106 -0.69 -1.69 -7.17
C PHE A 106 -1.00 -0.37 -6.46
N VAL A 107 -0.94 -0.40 -5.14
CA VAL A 107 -1.14 0.78 -4.30
C VAL A 107 0.09 0.93 -3.40
N GLY A 108 0.94 1.89 -3.71
CA GLY A 108 2.07 2.28 -2.86
C GLY A 108 1.58 3.19 -1.74
N VAL A 109 1.84 2.82 -0.48
CA VAL A 109 1.50 3.63 0.69
C VAL A 109 2.76 4.08 1.37
N ASN A 110 2.90 5.39 1.60
CA ASN A 110 4.10 5.99 2.18
C ASN A 110 5.37 5.55 1.43
N ALA A 111 5.30 5.53 0.10
CA ALA A 111 6.41 5.16 -0.76
C ALA A 111 7.56 6.17 -0.66
N PRO A 112 8.81 5.78 -0.98
CA PRO A 112 9.93 6.72 -1.06
C PRO A 112 9.67 7.84 -2.08
N ASP A 113 10.15 9.05 -1.81
CA ASP A 113 9.93 10.25 -2.65
C ASP A 113 10.46 10.11 -4.09
N GLU A 114 11.39 9.18 -4.33
CA GLU A 114 11.95 8.85 -5.65
C GLU A 114 10.94 8.12 -6.56
N MET A 115 9.87 7.57 -5.97
CA MET A 115 8.87 6.81 -6.71
C MET A 115 7.90 7.74 -7.44
N GLU A 116 7.79 7.56 -8.74
CA GLU A 116 6.73 8.15 -9.54
C GLU A 116 5.56 7.20 -9.67
N GLU A 117 4.37 7.76 -9.85
CA GLU A 117 3.19 6.97 -10.16
C GLU A 117 3.31 6.35 -11.56
N LEU A 118 2.68 5.19 -11.71
CA LEU A 118 2.60 4.49 -12.99
C LEU A 118 1.13 4.19 -13.29
N PRO A 119 0.74 3.92 -14.55
CA PRO A 119 -0.64 3.57 -14.88
C PRO A 119 -1.21 2.40 -14.05
N VAL A 120 -0.33 1.55 -13.54
CA VAL A 120 -0.59 0.36 -12.73
C VAL A 120 -0.26 0.54 -11.24
N LEU A 121 0.28 1.69 -10.83
CA LEU A 121 0.71 1.99 -9.46
C LEU A 121 0.18 3.36 -9.02
N SER A 122 -0.77 3.37 -8.09
CA SER A 122 -1.21 4.59 -7.41
C SER A 122 -0.46 4.78 -6.10
N LEU A 123 -0.17 6.04 -5.75
CA LEU A 123 0.56 6.39 -4.53
C LEU A 123 -0.36 7.08 -3.53
N LEU A 124 -0.22 6.72 -2.26
CA LEU A 124 -0.95 7.30 -1.12
C LEU A 124 0.05 7.70 -0.04
N ALA A 125 -0.15 8.87 0.56
CA ALA A 125 0.58 9.31 1.75
C ALA A 125 -0.38 9.44 2.92
N CYS A 126 -0.07 8.81 4.06
CA CYS A 126 -0.91 8.81 5.25
C CYS A 126 -0.09 8.61 6.54
N GLU A 127 -0.49 9.24 7.62
CA GLU A 127 0.19 9.12 8.93
C GLU A 127 -0.43 8.08 9.85
N THR A 128 -1.76 8.07 9.95
CA THR A 128 -2.47 7.36 11.02
C THR A 128 -3.01 6.00 10.59
N MET A 129 -3.40 5.86 9.33
CA MET A 129 -4.08 4.67 8.85
C MET A 129 -4.06 4.55 7.33
N ILE A 130 -4.20 3.31 6.83
CA ILE A 130 -4.27 3.05 5.39
C ILE A 130 -5.68 3.43 4.91
N PRO A 131 -5.85 4.42 4.00
CA PRO A 131 -7.16 4.93 3.59
C PRO A 131 -7.85 4.02 2.58
N LEU A 132 -7.80 2.70 2.81
CA LEU A 132 -8.49 1.67 2.06
C LEU A 132 -9.53 0.99 2.95
N ARG A 133 -10.63 0.57 2.33
CA ARG A 133 -11.60 -0.30 2.99
C ARG A 133 -10.93 -1.56 3.52
N GLN A 134 -11.51 -2.12 4.58
CA GLN A 134 -11.09 -3.44 5.05
C GLN A 134 -11.30 -4.52 3.97
N THR A 135 -10.50 -5.59 4.03
CA THR A 135 -10.66 -6.77 3.16
C THR A 135 -10.78 -6.45 1.66
N VAL A 136 -9.86 -5.64 1.13
CA VAL A 136 -9.86 -5.20 -0.28
C VAL A 136 -8.61 -5.61 -1.04
N ALA A 137 -7.49 -5.82 -0.34
CA ALA A 137 -6.21 -6.17 -0.93
C ALA A 137 -6.06 -7.70 -1.05
N ARG A 138 -5.59 -8.16 -2.20
CA ARG A 138 -5.30 -9.59 -2.45
C ARG A 138 -3.95 -10.02 -1.89
N ALA A 139 -3.05 -9.07 -1.70
CA ALA A 139 -1.75 -9.26 -1.10
C ALA A 139 -1.27 -7.94 -0.51
N VAL A 140 -0.40 -8.03 0.50
CA VAL A 140 0.27 -6.88 1.10
C VAL A 140 1.75 -7.17 1.23
N VAL A 141 2.59 -6.21 0.87
CA VAL A 141 4.03 -6.25 1.14
C VAL A 141 4.37 -5.09 2.06
N VAL A 142 5.01 -5.40 3.19
CA VAL A 142 5.43 -4.42 4.19
C VAL A 142 6.93 -4.24 4.10
N GLY A 143 7.36 -3.04 3.72
CA GLY A 143 8.75 -2.66 3.68
C GLY A 143 9.38 -2.65 5.08
N SER A 144 10.70 -2.84 5.12
CA SER A 144 11.50 -2.84 6.35
C SER A 144 11.40 -1.55 7.17
N ASP A 145 11.05 -0.43 6.52
CA ASP A 145 10.85 0.90 7.12
C ASP A 145 9.48 1.10 7.77
N ARG A 146 8.54 0.16 7.61
CA ARG A 146 7.15 0.25 8.10
C ARG A 146 6.70 -1.00 8.88
N VAL A 147 7.62 -1.66 9.58
CA VAL A 147 7.34 -2.88 10.38
C VAL A 147 6.71 -2.63 11.76
N GLY A 148 6.25 -1.41 12.05
CA GLY A 148 5.61 -1.08 13.34
C GLY A 148 4.27 -1.78 13.54
N ALA A 149 3.92 -2.08 14.80
CA ALA A 149 2.70 -2.83 15.14
C ALA A 149 1.41 -2.23 14.56
N GLU A 150 1.28 -0.91 14.57
CA GLU A 150 0.15 -0.18 13.96
C GLU A 150 0.01 -0.46 12.46
N TRP A 151 1.13 -0.39 11.73
CA TRP A 151 1.17 -0.66 10.29
C TRP A 151 0.89 -2.12 9.95
N LEU A 152 1.34 -3.06 10.79
CA LEU A 152 1.04 -4.48 10.63
C LEU A 152 -0.43 -4.78 10.90
N ALA A 153 -1.05 -4.12 11.89
CA ALA A 153 -2.48 -4.21 12.14
C ALA A 153 -3.30 -3.68 10.96
N GLU A 154 -2.87 -2.55 10.37
CA GLU A 154 -3.50 -1.95 9.20
C GLU A 154 -3.32 -2.78 7.93
N ALA A 155 -2.10 -3.28 7.67
CA ALA A 155 -1.81 -4.22 6.59
C ALA A 155 -2.71 -5.45 6.68
N ARG A 156 -2.87 -6.01 7.88
CA ARG A 156 -3.80 -7.11 8.13
C ARG A 156 -5.25 -6.70 7.86
N ARG A 157 -5.70 -5.52 8.32
CA ARG A 157 -7.09 -5.03 8.16
C ARG A 157 -7.50 -4.94 6.69
N VAL A 158 -6.62 -4.48 5.82
CA VAL A 158 -6.93 -4.32 4.39
C VAL A 158 -6.80 -5.62 3.60
N LEU A 159 -6.02 -6.59 4.07
CA LEU A 159 -5.82 -7.88 3.41
C LEU A 159 -7.10 -8.73 3.42
N LEU A 160 -7.40 -9.42 2.33
CA LEU A 160 -8.50 -10.39 2.27
C LEU A 160 -8.19 -11.63 3.15
N PRO A 161 -9.19 -12.26 3.80
CA PRO A 161 -9.00 -13.56 4.46
C PRO A 161 -8.50 -14.62 3.47
N GLY A 162 -7.66 -15.55 3.94
CA GLY A 162 -7.01 -16.59 3.13
C GLY A 162 -5.94 -16.05 2.17
N ARG A 163 -5.52 -14.78 2.32
CA ARG A 163 -4.46 -14.18 1.51
C ARG A 163 -3.20 -13.92 2.30
N ARG A 164 -2.11 -13.77 1.56
CA ARG A 164 -0.76 -13.69 2.11
C ARG A 164 -0.26 -12.24 2.19
N LEU A 165 0.55 -11.98 3.20
CA LEU A 165 1.43 -10.83 3.26
C LEU A 165 2.87 -11.28 3.36
N VAL A 166 3.76 -10.43 2.88
CA VAL A 166 5.20 -10.55 3.05
C VAL A 166 5.69 -9.32 3.81
N ILE A 167 6.54 -9.53 4.80
CA ILE A 167 7.22 -8.46 5.54
C ILE A 167 8.70 -8.59 5.22
N GLU A 168 9.33 -7.51 4.79
CA GLU A 168 10.77 -7.41 4.51
C GLU A 168 11.60 -7.29 5.79
N SER A 169 11.32 -8.16 6.77
CA SER A 169 12.10 -8.29 7.99
C SER A 169 11.82 -9.64 8.65
N GLU A 170 12.87 -10.27 9.20
CA GLU A 170 12.75 -11.44 10.07
C GLU A 170 12.59 -11.07 11.55
N GLN A 171 12.89 -9.82 11.92
CA GLN A 171 12.93 -9.36 13.31
C GLN A 171 11.56 -8.94 13.83
N VAL A 172 10.49 -9.51 13.25
CA VAL A 172 9.11 -9.18 13.56
C VAL A 172 8.48 -10.36 14.27
N ALA A 173 7.94 -10.14 15.47
CA ALA A 173 7.12 -11.13 16.13
C ALA A 173 5.88 -11.42 15.27
N ALA A 174 5.48 -12.69 15.15
CA ALA A 174 4.33 -13.10 14.34
C ALA A 174 3.11 -12.21 14.65
N PRO A 175 2.65 -11.37 13.70
CA PRO A 175 1.63 -10.39 14.03
C PRO A 175 0.30 -11.07 14.33
N ALA A 176 -0.45 -10.55 15.29
CA ALA A 176 -1.69 -11.16 15.75
C ALA A 176 -2.68 -11.40 14.59
N GLY A 177 -3.26 -12.59 14.52
CA GLY A 177 -4.22 -12.96 13.46
C GLY A 177 -3.58 -13.31 12.11
N LEU A 178 -2.25 -13.47 12.05
CA LEU A 178 -1.55 -14.05 10.91
C LEU A 178 -1.01 -15.44 11.27
N THR A 179 -1.17 -16.39 10.36
CA THR A 179 -0.49 -17.69 10.44
C THR A 179 0.86 -17.55 9.75
N GLN A 180 1.94 -17.78 10.47
CA GLN A 180 3.27 -17.83 9.86
C GLN A 180 3.35 -19.02 8.90
N LEU A 181 3.66 -18.75 7.64
CA LEU A 181 3.90 -19.76 6.61
C LEU A 181 5.39 -20.00 6.40
N ALA A 182 6.19 -18.94 6.43
CA ALA A 182 7.64 -19.01 6.28
C ALA A 182 8.33 -17.85 7.02
N LEU A 183 9.57 -18.09 7.44
CA LEU A 183 10.47 -17.10 8.04
C LEU A 183 11.90 -17.43 7.59
N GLY A 184 12.62 -16.45 7.05
CA GLY A 184 13.98 -16.63 6.55
C GLY A 184 14.31 -15.72 5.36
N HIS A 185 15.59 -15.62 5.00
CA HIS A 185 16.11 -14.79 3.89
C HIS A 185 15.74 -13.29 3.99
N GLY A 186 15.64 -12.75 5.20
CA GLY A 186 15.21 -11.39 5.46
C GLY A 186 13.69 -11.19 5.39
N LEU A 187 12.91 -12.27 5.30
CA LEU A 187 11.46 -12.21 5.07
C LEU A 187 10.66 -12.96 6.12
N PHE A 188 9.49 -12.42 6.44
CA PHE A 188 8.39 -13.13 7.09
C PHE A 188 7.22 -13.25 6.11
N VAL A 189 6.63 -14.44 6.01
CA VAL A 189 5.44 -14.69 5.18
C VAL A 189 4.30 -15.15 6.08
N GLY A 190 3.20 -14.41 6.04
CA GLY A 190 2.02 -14.70 6.84
C GLY A 190 0.76 -14.81 6.01
N GLU A 191 -0.19 -15.63 6.46
CA GLU A 191 -1.54 -15.71 5.90
C GLU A 191 -2.56 -15.16 6.89
N ARG A 192 -3.47 -14.31 6.41
CA ARG A 192 -4.59 -13.84 7.23
C ARG A 192 -5.65 -14.93 7.32
N ARG A 193 -5.96 -15.38 8.54
CA ARG A 193 -7.12 -16.24 8.81
C ARG A 193 -8.44 -15.48 8.74
#